data_AF-A0A354H487-F1
#
_entry.id   AF-A0A354H487-F1
#
_cell.length_a   1.000
_cell.length_b   1.000
_cell.length_c   1.000
_cell.angle_alpha   90.00
_cell.angle_beta   90.00
_cell.angle_gamma   90.00
#
_symmetry.space_group_name_H-M   'P 1'
#
loop_
_entity.id
_entity.type
_entity.pdbx_description
1 polymer ?
#
loop_
_entity_poly.entity_id
_entity_poly.type
_entity_poly.pdbx_seq_one_letter_code
_entity_poly.pdbx_strand_id
1 'polypeptide(L)'
;MNDEIQKNVKELQHAIIVAGLNYEIWWTYKEKESRKRYVDILNKYPLFFQTSLHAHFVAMIVSLYRLYETRKDTVNLPQLLKILKSQDSIPNQELKKIESEIKKIKPLWVKVSVLRNKMFGHRSNALNDDGIWKEAKVTPNQFKQLIDESKRILNEITSLWNRSSHAFNLSSTKDTVNLLEDLKQLNESQI
;
A
#
# COMPACT_ATOMS: atom_id res chain seq x y z
N MET A 1 -20.20 15.65 -12.41
CA MET A 1 -20.18 14.92 -11.12
C MET A 1 -19.85 13.44 -11.28
N ASN A 2 -20.44 12.71 -12.24
CA ASN A 2 -19.99 11.34 -12.56
C ASN A 2 -18.52 11.26 -12.97
N ASP A 3 -18.03 12.23 -13.77
CA ASP A 3 -16.62 12.29 -14.17
C ASP A 3 -15.66 12.50 -12.98
N GLU A 4 -16.11 13.26 -11.98
CA GLU A 4 -15.36 13.49 -10.74
C GLU A 4 -15.26 12.21 -9.90
N ILE A 5 -16.38 11.50 -9.74
CA ILE A 5 -16.42 10.20 -9.05
C ILE A 5 -15.50 9.21 -9.78
N GLN A 6 -15.58 9.13 -11.11
CA GLN A 6 -14.74 8.25 -11.92
C GLN A 6 -13.25 8.58 -11.77
N LYS A 7 -12.90 9.87 -11.78
CA LYS A 7 -11.53 10.33 -11.54
C LYS A 7 -11.06 9.92 -10.14
N ASN A 8 -11.88 10.15 -9.12
CA ASN A 8 -11.55 9.78 -7.74
C ASN A 8 -11.35 8.27 -7.58
N VAL A 9 -12.20 7.46 -8.20
CA VAL A 9 -12.06 6.00 -8.23
C VAL A 9 -10.73 5.58 -8.86
N LYS A 10 -10.37 6.14 -10.02
CA LYS A 10 -9.09 5.83 -10.69
C LYS A 10 -7.88 6.22 -9.84
N GLU A 11 -7.92 7.38 -9.20
CA GLU A 11 -6.88 7.85 -8.29
C GLU A 11 -6.70 6.91 -7.08
N LEU A 12 -7.80 6.44 -6.49
CA LEU A 12 -7.75 5.49 -5.38
C LEU A 12 -7.28 4.10 -5.82
N GLN A 13 -7.72 3.61 -6.99
CA GLN A 13 -7.22 2.37 -7.59
C GLN A 13 -5.71 2.45 -7.78
N HIS A 14 -5.22 3.55 -8.36
CA HIS A 14 -3.79 3.77 -8.54
C HIS A 14 -3.03 3.76 -7.22
N ALA A 15 -3.51 4.47 -6.19
CA ALA A 15 -2.88 4.46 -4.88
C ALA A 15 -2.84 3.05 -4.24
N ILE A 16 -3.90 2.25 -4.39
CA ILE A 16 -3.93 0.86 -3.91
C ILE A 16 -2.93 -0.01 -4.67
N ILE A 17 -2.84 0.14 -6.00
CA ILE A 17 -1.89 -0.60 -6.85
C ILE A 17 -0.45 -0.24 -6.45
N VAL A 18 -0.12 1.05 -6.34
CA VAL A 18 1.21 1.51 -5.93
C VAL A 18 1.56 0.97 -4.54
N ALA A 19 0.63 1.04 -3.57
CA ALA A 19 0.85 0.47 -2.25
C ALA A 19 1.14 -1.04 -2.31
N GLY A 20 0.35 -1.79 -3.10
CA GLY A 20 0.50 -3.23 -3.30
C GLY A 20 1.85 -3.62 -3.89
N LEU A 21 2.21 -3.03 -5.04
CA LEU A 21 3.46 -3.35 -5.73
C LEU A 21 4.69 -3.01 -4.86
N ASN A 22 4.67 -1.86 -4.19
CA ASN A 22 5.78 -1.48 -3.33
C ASN A 22 5.88 -2.34 -2.05
N TYR A 23 4.74 -2.77 -1.50
CA TYR A 23 4.72 -3.74 -0.40
C TYR A 23 5.36 -5.06 -0.81
N GLU A 24 5.00 -5.59 -1.97
CA GLU A 24 5.51 -6.86 -2.48
C GLU A 24 7.03 -6.82 -2.68
N ILE A 25 7.56 -5.81 -3.38
CA ILE A 25 9.02 -5.66 -3.57
C ILE A 25 9.74 -5.57 -2.22
N TRP A 26 9.27 -4.67 -1.34
CA TRP A 26 9.83 -4.50 -0.01
C TRP A 26 9.82 -5.79 0.81
N TRP A 27 8.71 -6.53 0.75
CA TRP A 27 8.54 -7.78 1.47
C TRP A 27 9.42 -8.89 0.90
N THR A 28 9.56 -9.00 -0.42
CA THR A 28 10.49 -9.95 -1.05
C THR A 28 11.93 -9.73 -0.58
N TYR A 29 12.37 -8.49 -0.36
CA TYR A 29 13.71 -8.24 0.19
C TYR A 29 13.86 -8.56 1.68
N LYS A 30 12.76 -8.47 2.46
CA LYS A 30 12.78 -8.58 3.93
C LYS A 30 12.40 -9.95 4.46
N GLU A 31 11.53 -10.68 3.76
CA GLU A 31 11.02 -11.99 4.17
C GLU A 31 12.18 -12.97 4.38
N LYS A 32 12.09 -13.80 5.43
CA LYS A 32 13.22 -14.56 5.97
C LYS A 32 13.77 -15.55 4.96
N GLU A 33 12.91 -16.30 4.27
CA GLU A 33 13.34 -17.34 3.34
C GLU A 33 13.88 -16.73 2.04
N SER A 34 13.20 -15.71 1.50
CA SER A 34 13.70 -14.93 0.37
C SER A 34 15.06 -14.29 0.67
N ARG A 35 15.20 -13.64 1.84
CA ARG A 35 16.45 -13.01 2.25
C ARG A 35 17.58 -14.00 2.39
N LYS A 36 17.34 -15.19 2.95
CA LYS A 36 18.35 -16.27 3.01
C LYS A 36 18.78 -16.70 1.61
N ARG A 37 17.83 -16.85 0.69
CA ARG A 37 18.10 -17.31 -0.69
C ARG A 37 18.95 -16.34 -1.50
N TYR A 38 18.79 -15.04 -1.28
CA TYR A 38 19.42 -13.98 -2.10
C TYR A 38 20.42 -13.11 -1.33
N VAL A 39 20.84 -13.49 -0.13
CA VAL A 39 21.69 -12.64 0.74
C VAL A 39 22.97 -12.19 0.03
N ASP A 40 23.61 -13.06 -0.74
CA ASP A 40 24.85 -12.75 -1.45
C ASP A 40 24.62 -11.71 -2.55
N ILE A 41 23.47 -11.77 -3.23
CA ILE A 41 23.09 -10.80 -4.27
C ILE A 41 22.75 -9.45 -3.67
N LEU A 42 21.99 -9.45 -2.57
CA LEU A 42 21.67 -8.23 -1.83
C LEU A 42 22.96 -7.55 -1.31
N ASN A 43 23.95 -8.34 -0.88
CA ASN A 43 25.23 -7.85 -0.40
C ASN A 43 26.21 -7.45 -1.52
N LYS A 44 26.05 -7.97 -2.75
CA LYS A 44 26.86 -7.57 -3.92
C LYS A 44 26.54 -6.15 -4.38
N TYR A 45 25.28 -5.72 -4.25
CA TYR A 45 24.83 -4.36 -4.62
C TYR A 45 24.18 -3.63 -3.43
N PRO A 46 24.92 -3.42 -2.32
CA PRO A 46 24.34 -3.07 -1.04
C PRO A 46 23.68 -1.69 -1.06
N LEU A 47 24.30 -0.70 -1.72
CA LEU A 47 23.75 0.66 -1.81
C LEU A 47 22.45 0.69 -2.62
N PHE A 48 22.39 -0.07 -3.73
CA PHE A 48 21.18 -0.16 -4.54
C PHE A 48 20.04 -0.78 -3.75
N PHE A 49 20.26 -1.95 -3.14
CA PHE A 49 19.19 -2.66 -2.44
C PHE A 49 18.77 -1.97 -1.14
N GLN A 50 19.69 -1.35 -0.39
CA GLN A 50 19.32 -0.56 0.79
C GLN A 50 18.47 0.65 0.41
N THR A 51 18.87 1.38 -0.64
CA THR A 51 18.12 2.54 -1.13
C THR A 51 16.76 2.13 -1.69
N SER A 52 16.71 1.06 -2.48
CA SER A 52 15.49 0.50 -3.05
C SER A 52 14.51 0.06 -1.97
N LEU A 53 14.99 -0.65 -0.94
CA LEU A 53 14.19 -1.06 0.20
C LEU A 53 13.56 0.14 0.91
N HIS A 54 14.29 1.26 1.03
CA HIS A 54 13.75 2.50 1.59
C HIS A 54 12.70 3.12 0.70
N ALA A 55 13.01 3.27 -0.59
CA ALA A 55 12.12 3.89 -1.56
C ALA A 55 10.78 3.14 -1.64
N HIS A 56 10.80 1.81 -1.73
CA HIS A 56 9.58 1.01 -1.76
C HIS A 56 8.79 1.11 -0.46
N PHE A 57 9.46 1.09 0.70
CA PHE A 57 8.79 1.29 1.97
C PHE A 57 8.09 2.66 2.05
N VAL A 58 8.79 3.74 1.69
CA VAL A 58 8.25 5.10 1.69
C VAL A 58 7.06 5.20 0.73
N ALA A 59 7.20 4.70 -0.50
CA ALA A 59 6.16 4.76 -1.52
C ALA A 59 4.88 4.00 -1.09
N MET A 60 5.04 2.84 -0.44
CA MET A 60 3.93 2.11 0.17
C MET A 60 3.24 2.94 1.25
N ILE A 61 3.98 3.51 2.19
CA ILE A 61 3.42 4.29 3.32
C ILE A 61 2.69 5.54 2.82
N VAL A 62 3.28 6.30 1.89
CA VAL A 62 2.65 7.50 1.32
C VAL A 62 1.35 7.14 0.61
N SER A 63 1.36 6.07 -0.19
CA SER A 63 0.17 5.61 -0.92
C SER A 63 -0.95 5.15 0.01
N LEU A 64 -0.61 4.37 1.04
CA LEU A 64 -1.59 3.91 2.05
C LEU A 64 -2.15 5.06 2.90
N TYR A 65 -1.30 6.00 3.30
CA TYR A 65 -1.73 7.16 4.06
C TYR A 65 -2.77 7.98 3.29
N ARG A 66 -2.52 8.24 2.00
CA ARG A 66 -3.43 8.99 1.12
C ARG A 66 -4.85 8.42 1.08
N LEU A 67 -5.02 7.10 1.16
CA LEU A 67 -6.34 6.46 1.07
C LEU A 67 -7.30 6.83 2.20
N TYR A 68 -6.77 7.17 3.39
CA TYR A 68 -7.54 7.33 4.62
C TYR A 68 -7.29 8.65 5.35
N GLU A 69 -6.57 9.57 4.73
CA GLU A 69 -6.26 10.87 5.30
C GLU A 69 -7.54 11.71 5.54
N THR A 70 -7.48 12.70 6.43
CA THR A 70 -8.68 13.39 6.96
C THR A 70 -8.95 14.76 6.34
N ARG A 71 -8.05 15.26 5.50
CA ARG A 71 -8.25 16.50 4.76
C ARG A 71 -9.41 16.34 3.78
N LYS A 72 -10.07 17.47 3.53
CA LYS A 72 -11.27 17.54 2.70
C LYS A 72 -10.96 17.94 1.26
N ASP A 73 -9.74 18.43 1.02
CA ASP A 73 -9.24 18.92 -0.27
C ASP A 73 -8.43 17.86 -1.03
N THR A 74 -8.47 16.59 -0.61
CA THR A 74 -7.78 15.50 -1.31
C THR A 74 -8.69 14.32 -1.61
N VAL A 75 -8.23 13.47 -2.54
CA VAL A 75 -8.92 12.26 -2.95
C VAL A 75 -8.57 11.11 -2.00
N ASN A 76 -9.54 10.73 -1.16
CA ASN A 76 -9.47 9.64 -0.20
C ASN A 76 -10.82 8.88 -0.12
N LEU A 77 -10.82 7.68 0.47
CA LEU A 77 -12.02 6.84 0.59
C LEU A 77 -13.17 7.52 1.37
N PRO A 78 -12.92 8.17 2.52
CA PRO A 78 -13.95 8.94 3.22
C PRO A 78 -14.62 10.05 2.38
N GLN A 79 -13.85 10.82 1.61
CA GLN A 79 -14.41 11.87 0.73
C GLN A 79 -15.19 11.26 -0.43
N LEU A 80 -14.71 10.18 -1.05
CA LEU A 80 -15.47 9.48 -2.09
C LEU A 80 -16.84 9.03 -1.57
N LEU A 81 -16.88 8.45 -0.37
CA LEU A 81 -18.14 8.04 0.25
C LEU A 81 -19.07 9.22 0.53
N LYS A 82 -18.51 10.37 0.93
CA LYS A 82 -19.26 11.61 1.14
C LYS A 82 -19.88 12.13 -0.17
N ILE A 83 -19.13 12.10 -1.26
CA ILE A 83 -19.63 12.50 -2.59
C ILE A 83 -20.79 11.58 -3.02
N LEU A 84 -20.64 10.26 -2.85
CA LEU A 84 -21.69 9.29 -3.20
C LEU A 84 -22.96 9.48 -2.35
N LYS A 85 -22.84 9.79 -1.06
CA LYS A 85 -23.99 10.12 -0.21
C LYS A 85 -24.77 11.34 -0.68
N SER A 86 -24.13 12.27 -1.38
CA SER A 86 -24.80 13.49 -1.89
C SER A 86 -25.54 13.30 -3.21
N GLN A 87 -25.39 12.13 -3.84
CA GLN A 87 -25.96 11.85 -5.17
C GLN A 87 -27.34 11.18 -5.11
N ASP A 88 -27.82 10.76 -3.93
CA ASP A 88 -29.05 9.99 -3.71
C ASP A 88 -29.23 8.75 -4.61
N SER A 89 -28.17 8.32 -5.32
CA SER A 89 -28.17 7.23 -6.29
C SER A 89 -27.90 5.85 -5.68
N ILE A 90 -27.38 5.81 -4.46
CA ILE A 90 -27.08 4.58 -3.72
C ILE A 90 -27.86 4.61 -2.40
N PRO A 91 -28.56 3.52 -2.02
CA PRO A 91 -29.28 3.47 -0.76
C PRO A 91 -28.39 3.79 0.46
N ASN A 92 -28.85 4.68 1.33
CA ASN A 92 -28.11 5.11 2.51
C ASN A 92 -27.69 3.97 3.44
N GLN A 93 -28.45 2.87 3.48
CA GLN A 93 -28.10 1.68 4.26
C GLN A 93 -26.82 1.01 3.74
N GLU A 94 -26.64 0.91 2.42
CA GLU A 94 -25.43 0.33 1.82
C GLU A 94 -24.20 1.22 2.06
N LEU A 95 -24.35 2.54 1.91
CA LEU A 95 -23.27 3.48 2.22
C LEU A 95 -22.87 3.47 3.70
N LYS A 96 -23.81 3.22 4.61
CA LYS A 96 -23.53 3.03 6.05
C LYS A 96 -22.76 1.74 6.34
N LYS A 97 -23.01 0.66 5.59
CA LYS A 97 -22.22 -0.59 5.73
C LYS A 97 -20.76 -0.33 5.36
N ILE A 98 -20.50 0.27 4.21
CA ILE A 98 -19.13 0.64 3.78
C ILE A 98 -18.45 1.54 4.81
N GLU A 99 -19.16 2.55 5.34
CA GLU A 99 -18.62 3.43 6.38
C GLU A 99 -18.20 2.65 7.64
N SER A 100 -18.99 1.65 8.04
CA SER A 100 -18.68 0.76 9.16
C SER A 100 -17.41 -0.04 8.89
N GLU A 101 -17.21 -0.53 7.67
CA GLU A 101 -16.00 -1.25 7.29
C GLU A 101 -14.76 -0.37 7.30
N ILE A 102 -14.84 0.85 6.77
CA ILE A 102 -13.77 1.84 6.86
C ILE A 102 -13.43 2.13 8.34
N LYS A 103 -14.44 2.19 9.22
CA LYS A 103 -14.23 2.35 10.67
C LYS A 103 -13.56 1.12 11.28
N LYS A 104 -13.89 -0.10 10.88
CA LYS A 104 -13.25 -1.34 11.39
C LYS A 104 -11.76 -1.38 11.11
N ILE A 105 -11.31 -0.90 9.94
CA ILE A 105 -9.89 -0.89 9.57
C ILE A 105 -9.12 0.36 10.07
N LYS A 106 -9.81 1.29 10.76
CA LYS A 106 -9.20 2.48 11.35
C LYS A 106 -7.95 2.24 12.20
N PRO A 107 -7.92 1.22 13.07
CA PRO A 107 -6.70 0.92 13.83
C PRO A 107 -5.47 0.66 12.95
N LEU A 108 -5.65 0.14 11.72
CA LEU A 108 -4.53 -0.13 10.81
C LEU A 108 -4.00 1.15 10.16
N TRP A 109 -4.87 1.97 9.55
CA TRP A 109 -4.42 3.18 8.86
C TRP A 109 -3.96 4.29 9.82
N VAL A 110 -4.42 4.28 11.08
CA VAL A 110 -3.86 5.16 12.12
C VAL A 110 -2.39 4.82 12.40
N LYS A 111 -2.03 3.54 12.44
CA LYS A 111 -0.61 3.14 12.58
C LYS A 111 0.23 3.61 11.39
N VAL A 112 -0.30 3.51 10.17
CA VAL A 112 0.36 4.05 8.95
C VAL A 112 0.55 5.56 9.07
N SER A 113 -0.45 6.29 9.56
CA SER A 113 -0.37 7.73 9.79
C SER A 113 0.73 8.10 10.79
N VAL A 114 0.81 7.38 11.92
CA VAL A 114 1.88 7.57 12.92
C VAL A 114 3.25 7.31 12.31
N LEU A 115 3.39 6.19 11.60
CA LEU A 115 4.63 5.79 10.94
C LEU A 115 5.09 6.84 9.92
N ARG A 116 4.19 7.32 9.07
CA ARG A 116 4.43 8.39 8.10
C ARG A 116 4.88 9.67 8.80
N ASN A 117 4.14 10.13 9.81
CA ASN A 117 4.47 11.36 10.52
C ASN A 117 5.86 11.30 11.16
N LYS A 118 6.26 10.14 11.70
CA LYS A 118 7.59 9.96 12.29
C LYS A 118 8.69 9.88 11.25
N MET A 119 8.48 9.11 10.19
CA MET A 119 9.45 8.96 9.09
C MET A 119 9.79 10.29 8.40
N PHE A 120 8.80 11.18 8.25
CA PHE A 120 9.00 12.48 7.61
C PHE A 120 9.28 13.62 8.61
N GLY A 121 8.84 13.49 9.86
CA GLY A 121 9.06 14.47 10.92
C GLY A 121 10.43 14.33 11.61
N HIS A 122 10.92 13.10 11.75
CA HIS A 122 12.27 12.79 12.21
C HIS A 122 13.09 12.36 11.01
N ARG A 123 13.95 13.25 10.48
CA ARG A 123 14.79 13.02 9.28
C ARG A 123 15.91 11.98 9.49
N SER A 124 15.65 10.88 10.17
CA SER A 124 16.62 9.81 10.46
C SER A 124 16.17 8.47 9.89
N ASN A 125 17.11 7.70 9.35
CA ASN A 125 16.99 6.38 8.70
C ASN A 125 15.86 5.47 9.25
N ALA A 126 14.62 5.67 8.79
CA ALA A 126 13.45 4.99 9.34
C ALA A 126 13.42 3.46 9.14
N LEU A 127 14.29 2.93 8.29
CA LEU A 127 14.47 1.48 8.12
C LEU A 127 15.37 0.85 9.18
N ASN A 128 16.29 1.63 9.75
CA ASN A 128 17.27 1.18 10.75
C ASN A 128 16.91 1.65 12.16
N ASP A 129 15.87 2.49 12.28
CA ASP A 129 15.36 2.95 13.55
C ASP A 129 14.30 1.96 14.07
N ASP A 130 14.77 0.97 14.83
CA ASP A 130 13.92 0.03 15.56
C ASP A 130 12.91 0.74 16.47
N GLY A 131 13.16 1.99 16.87
CA GLY A 131 12.25 2.82 17.65
C GLY A 131 10.97 3.15 16.87
N ILE A 132 11.08 3.51 15.59
CA ILE A 132 9.93 3.84 14.74
C ILE A 132 9.01 2.62 14.56
N TRP A 133 9.58 1.43 14.37
CA TRP A 133 8.83 0.18 14.25
C TRP A 133 8.17 -0.25 15.56
N LYS A 134 8.90 -0.15 16.68
CA LYS A 134 8.40 -0.47 18.03
C LYS A 134 7.24 0.45 18.43
N GLU A 135 7.28 1.72 18.07
CA GLU A 135 6.25 2.70 18.42
C GLU A 135 5.03 2.64 17.50
N ALA A 136 5.22 2.45 16.19
CA ALA A 136 4.10 2.31 15.26
C ALA A 136 3.32 1.00 15.46
N LYS A 137 3.95 -0.02 16.08
CA LYS A 137 3.38 -1.34 16.37
C LYS A 137 2.67 -1.94 15.15
N VAL A 138 3.23 -1.73 13.96
CA VAL A 138 2.69 -2.21 12.69
C VAL A 138 3.52 -3.37 12.18
N THR A 139 2.85 -4.45 11.79
CA THR A 139 3.50 -5.64 11.23
C THR A 139 3.39 -5.65 9.70
N PRO A 140 4.27 -6.37 8.99
CA PRO A 140 4.15 -6.57 7.54
C PRO A 140 2.76 -7.07 7.12
N ASN A 141 2.22 -8.06 7.84
CA ASN A 141 0.89 -8.60 7.60
C ASN A 141 -0.22 -7.56 7.78
N GLN A 142 -0.03 -6.56 8.65
CA GLN A 142 -0.99 -5.47 8.82
C GLN A 142 -0.99 -4.50 7.62
N PHE A 143 0.14 -4.30 6.95
CA PHE A 143 0.15 -3.57 5.67
C PHE A 143 -0.59 -4.35 4.59
N LYS A 144 -0.29 -5.65 4.45
CA LYS A 144 -1.01 -6.52 3.52
C LYS A 144 -2.52 -6.50 3.77
N GLN A 145 -2.92 -6.64 5.04
CA GLN A 145 -4.32 -6.58 5.43
C GLN A 145 -4.96 -5.25 5.03
N LEU A 146 -4.30 -4.11 5.30
CA LEU A 146 -4.83 -2.81 4.92
C LEU A 146 -4.97 -2.66 3.39
N ILE A 147 -4.00 -3.14 2.61
CA ILE A 147 -4.05 -3.14 1.15
C ILE A 147 -5.25 -3.98 0.66
N ASP A 148 -5.41 -5.19 1.17
CA ASP A 148 -6.47 -6.12 0.74
C ASP A 148 -7.86 -5.59 1.13
N GLU A 149 -8.01 -5.02 2.33
CA GLU A 149 -9.25 -4.36 2.73
C GLU A 149 -9.53 -3.11 1.89
N SER A 150 -8.50 -2.34 1.50
CA SER A 150 -8.67 -1.19 0.60
C SER A 150 -9.20 -1.60 -0.77
N LYS A 151 -8.65 -2.69 -1.35
CA LYS A 151 -9.13 -3.27 -2.62
C LYS A 151 -10.59 -3.67 -2.51
N ARG A 152 -10.95 -4.40 -1.44
CA ARG A 152 -12.31 -4.90 -1.20
C ARG A 152 -13.30 -3.75 -1.06
N ILE A 153 -13.00 -2.76 -0.20
CA ILE A 153 -13.86 -1.60 0.04
C ILE A 153 -14.06 -0.80 -1.25
N LEU A 154 -13.00 -0.56 -2.04
CA LEU A 154 -13.15 0.20 -3.28
C LEU A 154 -13.99 -0.55 -4.31
N ASN A 155 -13.81 -1.88 -4.43
CA ASN A 155 -14.63 -2.70 -5.31
C ASN A 155 -16.10 -2.75 -4.87
N GLU A 156 -16.37 -2.73 -3.56
CA GLU A 156 -17.74 -2.65 -3.04
C GLU A 156 -18.38 -1.30 -3.39
N ILE A 157 -17.63 -0.20 -3.23
CA ILE A 157 -18.06 1.14 -3.64
C ILE A 157 -18.38 1.18 -5.14
N THR A 158 -17.49 0.70 -6.00
CA THR A 158 -17.72 0.73 -7.45
C THR A 158 -18.83 -0.20 -7.89
N SER A 159 -18.96 -1.37 -7.25
CA SER A 159 -20.05 -2.30 -7.52
C SER A 159 -21.42 -1.68 -7.22
N LEU A 160 -21.53 -0.94 -6.10
CA LEU A 160 -22.76 -0.22 -5.76
C LEU A 160 -23.02 0.98 -6.67
N TRP A 161 -21.98 1.71 -7.07
CA TRP A 161 -22.11 2.92 -7.89
C TRP A 161 -22.43 2.62 -9.36
N ASN A 162 -21.70 1.69 -9.98
CA ASN A 162 -21.79 1.47 -11.44
C ASN A 162 -21.65 -0.01 -11.84
N ARG A 163 -21.81 -0.95 -10.91
CA ARG A 163 -21.71 -2.40 -11.16
C ARG A 163 -20.35 -2.85 -11.70
N SER A 164 -19.29 -2.06 -11.49
CA SER A 164 -17.93 -2.43 -11.89
C SER A 164 -17.09 -2.89 -10.71
N SER A 165 -16.08 -3.71 -11.01
CA SER A 165 -15.03 -4.10 -10.07
C SER A 165 -13.69 -4.06 -10.80
N HIS A 166 -12.62 -3.79 -10.04
CA HIS A 166 -11.26 -3.83 -10.53
C HIS A 166 -10.57 -5.11 -10.03
N ALA A 167 -9.91 -5.83 -10.95
CA ALA A 167 -9.35 -7.15 -10.64
C ALA A 167 -8.13 -7.12 -9.69
N PHE A 168 -7.39 -6.00 -9.64
CA PHE A 168 -6.15 -5.87 -8.85
C PHE A 168 -5.18 -7.05 -9.03
N ASN A 169 -4.97 -7.48 -10.29
CA ASN A 169 -4.19 -8.66 -10.65
C ASN A 169 -2.70 -8.37 -10.93
N LEU A 170 -2.26 -7.12 -10.78
CA LEU A 170 -0.85 -6.75 -10.90
C LEU A 170 -0.09 -7.23 -9.65
N SER A 171 1.03 -7.89 -9.87
CA SER A 171 1.98 -8.29 -8.81
C SER A 171 3.41 -8.12 -9.31
N SER A 172 4.22 -7.48 -8.49
CA SER A 172 5.66 -7.28 -8.63
C SER A 172 6.48 -8.41 -8.00
N THR A 173 5.85 -9.33 -7.26
CA THR A 173 6.55 -10.43 -6.57
C THR A 173 7.35 -11.28 -7.57
N LYS A 174 6.70 -11.70 -8.67
CA LYS A 174 7.32 -12.55 -9.69
C LYS A 174 8.48 -11.84 -10.38
N ASP A 175 8.29 -10.59 -10.78
CA ASP A 175 9.32 -9.81 -11.46
C ASP A 175 10.53 -9.53 -10.55
N THR A 176 10.28 -9.27 -9.27
CA THR A 176 11.34 -9.07 -8.27
C THR A 176 12.13 -10.37 -8.04
N VAL A 177 11.43 -11.51 -7.95
CA VAL A 177 12.08 -12.82 -7.80
C VAL A 177 12.91 -13.16 -9.04
N ASN A 178 12.35 -12.97 -10.24
CA ASN A 178 13.08 -13.19 -11.48
C ASN A 178 14.34 -12.33 -11.57
N LEU A 179 14.25 -11.03 -11.24
CA LEU A 179 15.41 -10.15 -11.18
C LEU A 179 16.51 -10.68 -10.25
N LEU A 180 16.15 -11.16 -9.06
CA LEU A 180 17.11 -11.69 -8.08
C LEU A 180 17.72 -13.02 -8.55
N GLU A 181 16.94 -13.88 -9.20
CA GLU A 181 17.41 -15.13 -9.80
C GLU A 181 18.35 -14.88 -10.98
N ASP A 182 18.02 -13.96 -11.88
CA ASP A 182 18.87 -13.59 -13.01
C ASP A 182 20.22 -13.05 -12.52
N LEU A 183 20.20 -12.15 -11.51
CA LEU A 183 21.42 -11.64 -10.88
C LEU A 183 22.24 -12.74 -10.20
N LYS A 184 21.57 -13.76 -9.65
CA LYS A 184 22.23 -14.92 -9.03
C LYS A 184 22.92 -15.79 -10.06
N GLN A 185 22.24 -16.16 -11.14
CA GLN A 185 22.80 -16.97 -12.22
C GLN A 185 23.99 -16.28 -12.90
N LEU A 186 23.91 -14.96 -13.11
CA LEU A 186 25.01 -14.16 -13.64
C LEU A 186 26.22 -14.15 -12.69
N ASN A 187 26.00 -14.17 -11.38
CA ASN A 187 27.08 -14.22 -10.40
C ASN A 187 27.77 -15.60 -10.36
N GLU A 188 27.00 -16.68 -10.49
CA GLU A 188 27.53 -18.05 -10.52
C GLU A 188 28.29 -18.35 -11.82
N SER A 189 27.91 -17.71 -12.94
CA SER A 189 28.58 -17.88 -14.24
C SER A 189 29.88 -17.09 -14.40
N GLN A 190 30.22 -16.23 -13.43
CA GLN A 190 31.43 -15.40 -13.41
C GLN A 190 32.55 -16.00 -12.55
N ILE A 191 32.31 -17.16 -11.93
CA ILE A 191 33.24 -17.92 -11.09
C ILE A 191 33.70 -19.16 -11.86
#